data_AF-A0A0G1YY79-F1
#
_entry.id   AF-A0A0G1YY79-F1
#
_cell.length_a   1.000
_cell.length_b   1.000
_cell.length_c   1.000
_cell.angle_alpha   90.00
_cell.angle_beta   90.00
_cell.angle_gamma   90.00
#
_symmetry.space_group_name_H-M   'P 1'
#
loop_
_entity.id
_entity.type
_entity.pdbx_description
1 polymer ?
#
loop_
_entity_poly.entity_id
_entity_poly.type
_entity_poly.pdbx_seq_one_letter_code
_entity_poly.pdbx_strand_id
1 'polypeptide(L)'
;MMNRSDSLLFENGGKKRRKGFGWRKGTDQNVKALGNFAERLAQHVLGGVRSEELDRDCDLARDDLDVGMESKAGSNRDSVKLRVNQLDSHLALVRSGFPYSRYWYVFLKYRNAGPRNGGQKRLFQEMVRTEKDVPEFLGRNTAGLYVLDISLVEAVRVKQEDLVRVWLNNRMSPAVRVGWRFFDQLRDARDETLTTLELQPADYRFFSQTVRTRFEGHGMEFEFLSVLRRDATVRRRSEVRLFNLGRAAALVPAV
;
A
#
# COMPACT_ATOMS: atom_id res chain seq x y z
N MET A 1 -9.04 39.05 -16.82
CA MET A 1 -10.14 38.10 -16.56
C MET A 1 -9.55 36.70 -16.40
N MET A 2 -10.11 35.95 -15.46
CA MET A 2 -9.55 34.84 -14.68
C MET A 2 -8.82 33.69 -15.38
N ASN A 3 -7.77 33.25 -14.68
CA ASN A 3 -6.96 32.04 -14.85
C ASN A 3 -7.79 30.75 -14.90
N ARG A 4 -7.44 29.86 -15.83
CA ARG A 4 -7.73 28.42 -15.73
C ARG A 4 -6.56 27.77 -14.99
N SER A 5 -6.78 27.38 -13.75
CA SER A 5 -5.89 26.49 -13.01
C SER A 5 -6.02 25.08 -13.58
N ASP A 6 -5.06 24.70 -14.43
CA ASP A 6 -4.79 23.31 -14.78
C ASP A 6 -4.27 22.58 -13.54
N SER A 7 -5.16 21.90 -12.82
CA SER A 7 -4.80 21.02 -11.72
C SER A 7 -4.08 19.79 -12.27
N LEU A 8 -2.76 19.74 -12.09
CA LEU A 8 -1.83 18.72 -12.58
C LEU A 8 -2.00 17.32 -11.96
N LEU A 9 -2.96 17.14 -11.05
CA LEU A 9 -3.18 15.89 -10.30
C LEU A 9 -4.41 15.10 -10.75
N PHE A 10 -5.33 15.69 -11.51
CA PHE A 10 -6.62 15.07 -11.79
C PHE A 10 -7.03 15.20 -13.25
N GLU A 11 -7.12 14.07 -13.95
CA GLU A 11 -7.82 14.03 -15.23
C GLU A 11 -9.31 14.35 -15.01
N ASN A 12 -9.78 15.42 -15.64
CA ASN A 12 -11.18 15.80 -15.74
C ASN A 12 -12.00 14.70 -16.44
N GLY A 13 -12.54 13.78 -15.65
CA GLY A 13 -13.38 12.68 -16.11
C GLY A 13 -14.82 13.11 -16.35
N GLY A 14 -15.17 13.38 -17.62
CA GLY A 14 -16.53 13.67 -18.05
C GLY A 14 -17.57 12.61 -17.63
N LYS A 15 -18.80 13.08 -17.33
CA LYS A 15 -19.96 12.27 -16.94
C LYS A 15 -20.36 11.28 -18.05
N LYS A 16 -19.78 10.07 -18.04
CA LYS A 16 -20.38 8.92 -18.74
C LYS A 16 -21.22 8.10 -17.75
N ARG A 17 -22.54 8.12 -17.94
CA ARG A 17 -23.48 7.16 -17.32
C ARG A 17 -23.07 5.75 -17.73
N ARG A 18 -22.32 5.05 -16.87
CA ARG A 18 -22.02 3.62 -17.04
C ARG A 18 -23.06 2.79 -16.30
N LYS A 19 -23.82 1.97 -17.04
CA LYS A 19 -24.56 0.83 -16.49
C LYS A 19 -23.56 -0.04 -15.71
N GLY A 20 -23.78 -0.20 -14.42
CA GLY A 20 -22.92 -1.01 -13.56
C GLY A 20 -23.06 -2.48 -13.94
N PHE A 21 -22.00 -3.06 -14.50
CA PHE A 21 -21.84 -4.51 -14.52
C PHE A 21 -21.44 -4.93 -13.10
N GLY A 22 -22.44 -5.24 -12.28
CA GLY A 22 -22.27 -5.75 -10.92
C GLY A 22 -21.51 -7.06 -10.93
N TRP A 23 -20.59 -7.19 -9.98
CA TRP A 23 -19.83 -8.41 -9.71
C TRP A 23 -20.81 -9.55 -9.35
N ARG A 24 -20.64 -10.76 -9.93
CA ARG A 24 -21.50 -11.93 -9.69
C ARG A 24 -21.23 -12.54 -8.31
N LYS A 25 -22.22 -13.20 -7.68
CA LYS A 25 -22.03 -14.01 -6.46
C LYS A 25 -20.79 -14.90 -6.58
N GLY A 26 -19.92 -14.89 -5.56
CA GLY A 26 -18.62 -15.59 -5.53
C GLY A 26 -17.40 -14.67 -5.65
N THR A 27 -17.58 -13.42 -6.08
CA THR A 27 -16.47 -12.46 -6.24
C THR A 27 -15.88 -11.94 -4.95
N ASP A 28 -16.59 -11.98 -3.82
CA ASP A 28 -16.06 -11.46 -2.56
C ASP A 28 -14.90 -12.31 -2.04
N GLN A 29 -14.96 -13.63 -2.24
CA GLN A 29 -13.84 -14.54 -1.93
C GLN A 29 -12.65 -14.26 -2.86
N ASN A 30 -12.88 -14.04 -4.15
CA ASN A 30 -11.82 -13.69 -5.10
C ASN A 30 -11.18 -12.34 -4.79
N VAL A 31 -11.97 -11.35 -4.33
CA VAL A 31 -11.47 -10.04 -3.88
C VAL A 31 -10.64 -10.18 -2.61
N LYS A 32 -11.08 -11.00 -1.64
CA LYS A 32 -10.31 -11.30 -0.43
C LYS A 32 -8.99 -11.98 -0.76
N ALA A 33 -8.99 -13.01 -1.61
CA ALA A 33 -7.74 -13.68 -2.01
C ALA A 33 -6.82 -12.76 -2.80
N LEU A 34 -7.35 -11.85 -3.61
CA LEU A 34 -6.54 -10.84 -4.29
C LEU A 34 -5.85 -9.92 -3.28
N GLY A 35 -6.55 -9.54 -2.21
CA GLY A 35 -5.96 -8.76 -1.13
C GLY A 35 -4.88 -9.55 -0.37
N ASN A 36 -5.21 -10.77 0.06
CA ASN A 36 -4.29 -11.67 0.76
C ASN A 36 -3.04 -11.98 -0.07
N PHE A 37 -3.17 -12.12 -1.40
CA PHE A 37 -2.03 -12.30 -2.30
C PHE A 37 -1.15 -11.05 -2.30
N ALA A 38 -1.72 -9.86 -2.46
CA ALA A 38 -0.98 -8.60 -2.48
C ALA A 38 -0.20 -8.37 -1.17
N GLU A 39 -0.83 -8.60 -0.01
CA GLU A 39 -0.19 -8.48 1.30
C GLU A 39 0.95 -9.47 1.49
N ARG A 40 0.75 -10.75 1.17
CA ARG A 40 1.79 -11.78 1.27
C ARG A 40 2.94 -11.52 0.30
N LEU A 41 2.65 -11.05 -0.92
CA LEU A 41 3.69 -10.66 -1.87
C LEU A 41 4.48 -9.44 -1.36
N ALA A 42 3.81 -8.44 -0.77
CA ALA A 42 4.49 -7.30 -0.16
C ALA A 42 5.37 -7.72 1.01
N GLN A 43 4.92 -8.62 1.88
CA GLN A 43 5.73 -9.19 2.95
C GLN A 43 6.93 -9.97 2.41
N HIS A 44 6.74 -10.79 1.37
CA HIS A 44 7.81 -11.53 0.70
C HIS A 44 8.87 -10.58 0.13
N VAL A 45 8.46 -9.54 -0.58
CA VAL A 45 9.37 -8.57 -1.19
C VAL A 45 10.04 -7.71 -0.13
N LEU A 46 9.30 -7.17 0.85
CA LEU A 46 9.89 -6.37 1.93
C LEU A 46 10.85 -7.20 2.78
N GLY A 47 10.57 -8.49 3.01
CA GLY A 47 11.48 -9.42 3.68
C GLY A 47 12.71 -9.77 2.83
N GLY A 48 12.54 -10.00 1.53
CA GLY A 48 13.62 -10.32 0.59
C GLY A 48 14.55 -9.12 0.30
N VAL A 49 13.98 -7.93 0.05
CA VAL A 49 14.71 -6.67 -0.12
C VAL A 49 15.53 -6.34 1.12
N ARG A 50 15.00 -6.63 2.32
CA ARG A 50 15.77 -6.52 3.56
C ARG A 50 16.97 -7.46 3.58
N SER A 51 16.84 -8.70 3.09
CA SER A 51 17.94 -9.67 3.06
C SER A 51 19.09 -9.27 2.12
N GLU A 52 18.85 -8.48 1.08
CA GLU A 52 19.89 -8.02 0.13
C GLU A 52 20.68 -6.80 0.66
N GLU A 53 20.12 -6.03 1.60
CA GLU A 53 20.81 -4.94 2.32
C GLU A 53 21.58 -5.44 3.56
N LEU A 54 21.47 -6.72 3.90
CA LEU A 54 21.86 -7.33 5.19
C LEU A 54 23.16 -8.16 5.13
N ASP A 55 24.28 -7.52 4.83
CA ASP A 55 25.61 -8.08 5.14
C ASP A 55 26.15 -7.57 6.50
N ARG A 56 25.34 -6.90 7.35
CA ARG A 56 25.85 -6.40 8.65
C ARG A 56 25.01 -6.53 9.92
N ASP A 57 23.69 -6.65 9.94
CA ASP A 57 22.98 -6.79 11.24
C ASP A 57 21.63 -7.50 11.08
N CYS A 58 21.69 -8.78 10.72
CA CYS A 58 20.54 -9.66 10.57
C CYS A 58 19.79 -9.85 11.89
N ASP A 59 18.70 -9.10 12.08
CA ASP A 59 17.47 -9.62 12.68
C ASP A 59 16.28 -8.74 12.29
N LEU A 60 15.23 -9.36 11.74
CA LEU A 60 13.87 -8.87 11.97
C LEU A 60 13.63 -9.06 13.47
N ALA A 61 14.01 -8.07 14.28
CA ALA A 61 13.56 -8.05 15.66
C ALA A 61 12.04 -8.24 15.62
N ARG A 62 11.56 -9.32 16.24
CA ARG A 62 10.14 -9.61 16.47
C ARG A 62 9.40 -8.45 17.16
N ASP A 63 10.11 -7.40 17.57
CA ASP A 63 9.63 -6.16 18.17
C ASP A 63 8.93 -5.20 17.18
N ASP A 64 9.01 -5.41 15.86
CA ASP A 64 8.33 -4.59 14.83
C ASP A 64 7.00 -5.22 14.31
N LEU A 65 6.37 -6.13 15.08
CA LEU A 65 5.04 -6.72 14.80
C LEU A 65 3.86 -5.71 14.83
N ASP A 66 4.16 -4.42 14.99
CA ASP A 66 3.21 -3.35 15.29
C ASP A 66 2.77 -2.57 14.03
N VAL A 67 2.54 -3.31 12.93
CA VAL A 67 2.18 -2.76 11.62
C VAL A 67 0.93 -3.47 11.06
N GLY A 68 -0.14 -2.71 10.86
CA GLY A 68 -1.28 -3.16 10.07
C GLY A 68 -1.00 -3.00 8.57
N MET A 69 -1.47 -3.94 7.75
CA MET A 69 -1.40 -3.82 6.29
C MET A 69 -2.81 -3.90 5.70
N GLU A 70 -3.08 -3.10 4.67
CA GLU A 70 -4.28 -3.25 3.85
C GLU A 70 -3.91 -3.17 2.39
N SER A 71 -4.35 -4.16 1.64
CA SER A 71 -4.21 -4.21 0.20
C SER A 71 -5.36 -3.57 -0.56
N LYS A 72 -5.00 -2.98 -1.70
CA LYS A 72 -5.92 -2.54 -2.75
C LYS A 72 -5.32 -2.88 -4.10
N ALA A 73 -6.07 -3.55 -4.96
CA ALA A 73 -5.59 -3.82 -6.31
C ALA A 73 -6.36 -3.04 -7.36
N GLY A 74 -5.69 -2.77 -8.47
CA GLY A 74 -6.30 -2.20 -9.65
C GLY A 74 -5.66 -2.72 -10.93
N SER A 75 -6.46 -2.71 -11.99
CA SER A 75 -5.99 -2.89 -13.36
C SER A 75 -5.03 -1.76 -13.75
N ASN A 76 -4.05 -2.05 -14.59
CA ASN A 76 -3.11 -1.08 -15.16
C ASN A 76 -3.75 0.12 -15.90
N ARG A 77 -5.04 0.02 -16.25
CA ARG A 77 -5.82 1.12 -16.87
C ARG A 77 -6.69 1.92 -15.90
N ASP A 78 -6.86 1.41 -14.69
CA ASP A 78 -7.74 2.01 -13.68
C ASP A 78 -6.91 2.72 -12.60
N SER A 79 -7.58 3.46 -11.72
CA SER A 79 -6.99 3.92 -10.46
C SER A 79 -7.41 2.99 -9.34
N VAL A 80 -6.66 3.02 -8.25
CA VAL A 80 -7.06 2.36 -7.02
C VAL A 80 -7.91 3.30 -6.18
N LYS A 81 -8.93 2.74 -5.51
CA LYS A 81 -9.85 3.51 -4.69
C LYS A 81 -9.85 2.98 -3.27
N LEU A 82 -9.64 3.89 -2.33
CA LEU A 82 -9.66 3.60 -0.90
C LEU A 82 -10.85 4.33 -0.27
N ARG A 83 -11.74 3.59 0.39
CA ARG A 83 -12.89 4.20 1.08
C ARG A 83 -12.41 5.09 2.22
N VAL A 84 -13.03 6.27 2.36
CA VAL A 84 -12.67 7.23 3.41
C VAL A 84 -12.90 6.64 4.79
N ASN A 85 -14.06 6.06 5.07
CA ASN A 85 -14.34 5.44 6.38
C ASN A 85 -13.34 4.34 6.76
N GLN A 86 -12.78 3.65 5.75
CA GLN A 86 -11.76 2.63 5.99
C GLN A 86 -10.43 3.28 6.39
N LEU A 87 -10.02 4.33 5.68
CA LEU A 87 -8.85 5.12 6.06
C LEU A 87 -9.01 5.74 7.45
N ASP A 88 -10.17 6.32 7.77
CA ASP A 88 -10.45 6.89 9.09
C ASP A 88 -10.34 5.85 10.21
N SER A 89 -10.85 4.65 9.97
CA SER A 89 -10.75 3.54 10.93
C SER A 89 -9.28 3.16 11.18
N HIS A 90 -8.46 3.08 10.12
CA HIS A 90 -7.05 2.71 10.25
C HIS A 90 -6.22 3.84 10.89
N LEU A 91 -6.53 5.11 10.58
CA LEU A 91 -5.95 6.25 11.26
C LEU A 91 -6.29 6.25 12.76
N ALA A 92 -7.53 5.90 13.13
CA ALA A 92 -7.93 5.77 14.53
C ALA A 92 -7.16 4.65 15.25
N LEU A 93 -6.95 3.49 14.60
CA LEU A 93 -6.12 2.41 15.14
C LEU A 93 -4.69 2.89 15.41
N VAL A 94 -4.05 3.52 14.42
CA VAL A 94 -2.69 4.07 14.55
C VAL A 94 -2.60 5.10 15.67
N ARG A 95 -3.58 6.00 15.79
CA ARG A 95 -3.63 6.99 16.88
C ARG A 95 -3.79 6.36 18.25
N SER A 96 -4.56 5.27 18.33
CA SER A 96 -4.71 4.51 19.59
C SER A 96 -3.47 3.71 19.96
N GLY A 97 -2.59 3.43 18.98
CA GLY A 97 -1.41 2.61 19.17
C GLY A 97 -1.71 1.13 19.41
N PHE A 98 -2.96 0.68 19.19
CA PHE A 98 -3.37 -0.71 19.39
C PHE A 98 -4.37 -1.17 18.30
N PRO A 99 -4.23 -2.37 17.72
CA PRO A 99 -3.11 -3.31 17.91
C PRO A 99 -1.86 -2.92 17.11
N TYR A 100 -1.93 -1.81 16.35
CA TYR A 100 -0.86 -1.34 15.48
C TYR A 100 -0.56 0.15 15.73
N SER A 101 0.69 0.52 15.96
CA SER A 101 1.15 1.92 15.92
C SER A 101 1.48 2.41 14.51
N ARG A 102 1.52 1.51 13.53
CA ARG A 102 1.78 1.82 12.12
C ARG A 102 0.76 1.15 11.23
N TYR A 103 0.54 1.73 10.06
CA TYR A 103 -0.34 1.13 9.06
C TYR A 103 0.19 1.41 7.66
N TRP A 104 0.27 0.37 6.83
CA TRP A 104 0.73 0.47 5.44
C TRP A 104 -0.39 0.08 4.48
N TYR A 105 -0.46 0.81 3.38
CA TYR A 105 -1.30 0.45 2.25
C TYR A 105 -0.48 -0.19 1.15
N VAL A 106 -0.90 -1.37 0.72
CA VAL A 106 -0.31 -2.11 -0.40
C VAL A 106 -1.16 -1.92 -1.63
N PHE A 107 -0.59 -1.40 -2.69
CA PHE A 107 -1.25 -1.21 -3.98
C PHE A 107 -0.71 -2.20 -4.99
N LEU A 108 -1.55 -3.13 -5.44
CA LEU A 108 -1.19 -4.11 -6.46
C LEU A 108 -1.72 -3.68 -7.82
N LYS A 109 -0.81 -3.43 -8.77
CA LYS A 109 -1.13 -3.16 -10.17
C LYS A 109 -1.00 -4.44 -10.96
N TYR A 110 -2.06 -4.84 -11.64
CA TYR A 110 -2.04 -6.01 -12.53
C TYR A 110 -2.48 -5.64 -13.95
N ARG A 111 -1.93 -6.35 -14.95
CA ARG A 111 -2.33 -6.21 -16.35
C ARG A 111 -3.70 -6.85 -16.53
N ASN A 112 -4.68 -6.07 -16.99
CA ASN A 112 -6.04 -6.56 -17.17
C ASN A 112 -6.52 -6.44 -18.63
N ALA A 113 -5.60 -6.43 -19.59
CA ALA A 113 -5.89 -6.28 -21.02
C ALA A 113 -5.39 -7.50 -21.81
N GLY A 114 -6.31 -8.19 -22.50
CA GLY A 114 -6.01 -9.19 -23.52
C GLY A 114 -6.04 -8.60 -24.94
N PRO A 115 -5.43 -9.26 -25.94
CA PRO A 115 -5.42 -8.77 -27.32
C PRO A 115 -6.74 -9.06 -28.09
N ARG A 116 -7.27 -7.99 -28.70
CA ARG A 116 -8.09 -7.78 -29.93
C ARG A 116 -9.50 -8.39 -30.15
N ASN A 117 -10.20 -7.65 -31.05
CA ASN A 117 -11.47 -7.84 -31.76
C ASN A 117 -12.78 -7.66 -30.96
N GLY A 118 -13.28 -6.43 -30.91
CA GLY A 118 -14.70 -6.13 -30.64
C GLY A 118 -15.07 -5.60 -29.25
N GLY A 119 -14.16 -5.61 -28.27
CA GLY A 119 -14.43 -5.03 -26.95
C GLY A 119 -13.31 -5.24 -25.94
N GLN A 120 -13.25 -4.40 -24.90
CA GLN A 120 -12.32 -4.58 -23.78
C GLN A 120 -12.81 -5.72 -22.87
N LYS A 121 -12.28 -6.93 -23.05
CA LYS A 121 -12.44 -8.03 -22.08
C LYS A 121 -11.66 -7.74 -20.80
N ARG A 122 -12.26 -8.01 -19.64
CA ARG A 122 -11.62 -7.91 -18.32
C ARG A 122 -11.01 -9.27 -17.98
N LEU A 123 -9.71 -9.45 -18.26
CA LEU A 123 -8.98 -10.72 -18.09
C LEU A 123 -9.22 -11.37 -16.72
N PHE A 124 -9.18 -10.60 -15.63
CA PHE A 124 -9.43 -11.13 -14.28
C PHE A 124 -10.80 -11.82 -14.16
N GLN A 125 -11.86 -11.22 -14.71
CA GLN A 125 -13.22 -11.77 -14.61
C GLN A 125 -13.44 -13.02 -15.49
N GLU A 126 -12.60 -13.21 -16.51
CA GLU A 126 -12.67 -14.38 -17.40
C GLU A 126 -11.81 -15.54 -16.90
N MET A 127 -10.65 -15.22 -16.32
CA MET A 127 -9.67 -16.20 -15.88
C MET A 127 -9.86 -16.64 -14.43
N VAL A 128 -10.35 -15.77 -13.55
CA VAL A 128 -10.54 -16.07 -12.13
C VAL A 128 -11.99 -16.50 -11.91
N ARG A 129 -12.21 -17.81 -11.75
CA ARG A 129 -13.52 -18.37 -11.45
C ARG A 129 -13.68 -18.64 -9.96
N THR A 130 -12.58 -19.02 -9.31
CA THR A 130 -12.50 -19.37 -7.90
C THR A 130 -11.35 -18.65 -7.21
N GLU A 131 -11.37 -18.68 -5.87
CA GLU A 131 -10.32 -18.10 -5.03
C GLU A 131 -8.92 -18.64 -5.37
N LYS A 132 -8.84 -19.93 -5.71
CA LYS A 132 -7.60 -20.64 -6.04
C LYS A 132 -6.96 -20.19 -7.35
N ASP A 133 -7.73 -19.56 -8.24
CA ASP A 133 -7.24 -19.08 -9.54
C ASP A 133 -6.52 -17.72 -9.40
N VAL A 134 -6.67 -17.04 -8.25
CA VAL A 134 -6.10 -15.72 -8.01
C VAL A 134 -4.56 -15.73 -8.02
N PRO A 135 -3.87 -16.64 -7.29
CA PRO A 135 -2.42 -16.78 -7.39
C PRO A 135 -1.91 -16.99 -8.81
N GLU A 136 -2.53 -17.89 -9.58
CA GLU A 136 -2.11 -18.18 -10.96
C GLU A 136 -2.26 -16.95 -11.85
N PHE A 137 -3.40 -16.25 -11.74
CA PHE A 137 -3.64 -15.02 -12.48
C PHE A 137 -2.61 -13.94 -12.12
N LEU A 138 -2.41 -13.68 -10.83
CA LEU A 138 -1.53 -12.60 -10.37
C LEU A 138 -0.05 -12.93 -10.59
N GLY A 139 0.35 -14.19 -10.50
CA GLY A 139 1.71 -14.65 -10.84
C GLY A 139 2.11 -14.30 -12.27
N ARG A 140 1.15 -14.33 -13.21
CA ARG A 140 1.40 -14.00 -14.64
C ARG A 140 1.16 -12.54 -14.99
N ASN A 141 0.35 -11.82 -14.21
CA ASN A 141 -0.17 -10.51 -14.61
C ASN A 141 0.22 -9.36 -13.68
N THR A 142 0.93 -9.61 -12.58
CA THR A 142 1.43 -8.53 -11.72
C THR A 142 2.36 -7.62 -12.52
N ALA A 143 2.10 -6.32 -12.47
CA ALA A 143 2.89 -5.29 -13.15
C ALA A 143 3.56 -4.34 -12.17
N GLY A 144 3.00 -4.17 -10.98
CA GLY A 144 3.63 -3.37 -9.94
C GLY A 144 3.06 -3.65 -8.56
N LEU A 145 3.87 -3.39 -7.55
CA LEU A 145 3.56 -3.53 -6.14
C LEU A 145 4.10 -2.32 -5.40
N TYR A 146 3.20 -1.54 -4.79
CA TYR A 146 3.57 -0.28 -4.17
C TYR A 146 3.15 -0.27 -2.71
N VAL A 147 4.04 0.09 -1.79
CA VAL A 147 3.75 0.11 -0.34
C VAL A 147 3.91 1.51 0.18
N LEU A 148 2.84 2.09 0.71
CA LEU A 148 2.83 3.46 1.23
C LEU A 148 2.47 3.49 2.71
N ASP A 149 3.14 4.36 3.46
CA ASP A 149 2.70 4.71 4.82
C ASP A 149 1.30 5.34 4.80
N ILE A 150 0.51 5.08 5.84
CA ILE A 150 -0.82 5.68 6.01
C ILE A 150 -0.80 7.21 6.00
N SER A 151 0.25 7.86 6.50
CA SER A 151 0.36 9.32 6.50
C SER A 151 0.39 9.89 5.08
N LEU A 152 1.00 9.16 4.14
CA LEU A 152 1.08 9.55 2.75
C LEU A 152 -0.29 9.44 2.07
N VAL A 153 -1.03 8.38 2.38
CA VAL A 153 -2.40 8.17 1.87
C VAL A 153 -3.36 9.22 2.44
N GLU A 154 -3.18 9.59 3.71
CA GLU A 154 -3.90 10.71 4.33
C GLU A 154 -3.57 12.05 3.65
N ALA A 155 -2.30 12.31 3.36
CA ALA A 155 -1.91 13.53 2.65
C ALA A 155 -2.50 13.60 1.24
N VAL A 156 -2.51 12.48 0.50
CA VAL A 156 -3.20 12.39 -0.80
C VAL A 156 -4.69 12.70 -0.65
N ARG A 157 -5.36 12.17 0.39
CA ARG A 157 -6.77 12.49 0.68
C ARG A 157 -6.96 14.00 0.87
N VAL A 158 -6.12 14.63 1.70
CA VAL A 158 -6.23 16.06 2.03
C VAL A 158 -6.04 16.94 0.78
N LYS A 159 -5.14 16.55 -0.12
CA LYS A 159 -4.88 17.28 -1.38
C LYS A 159 -5.88 16.99 -2.50
N GLN A 160 -6.73 15.99 -2.35
CA GLN A 160 -7.72 15.64 -3.35
C GLN A 160 -8.99 16.48 -3.17
N GLU A 161 -9.18 17.49 -4.04
CA GLU A 161 -10.32 18.42 -4.02
C GLU A 161 -11.67 17.69 -4.07
N ASP A 162 -11.81 16.71 -4.97
CA ASP A 162 -13.04 15.93 -5.14
C ASP A 162 -12.82 14.44 -4.86
N LEU A 163 -13.35 13.97 -3.74
CA LEU A 163 -13.41 12.54 -3.43
C LEU A 163 -14.33 11.82 -4.42
N VAL A 164 -13.87 10.67 -4.89
CA VAL A 164 -14.65 9.87 -5.84
C VAL A 164 -15.65 9.02 -5.09
N ARG A 165 -16.80 8.73 -5.71
CA ARG A 165 -17.80 7.85 -5.09
C ARG A 165 -17.69 6.41 -5.60
N VAL A 166 -17.78 5.46 -4.67
CA VAL A 166 -17.80 4.01 -4.95
C VAL A 166 -19.08 3.38 -4.39
N TRP A 167 -19.64 2.41 -5.11
CA TRP A 167 -20.84 1.70 -4.68
C TRP A 167 -20.48 0.62 -3.66
N LEU A 168 -21.15 0.62 -2.52
CA LEU A 168 -20.99 -0.36 -1.44
C LEU A 168 -22.31 -0.51 -0.69
N ASN A 169 -22.77 -1.75 -0.44
CA ASN A 169 -23.95 -2.04 0.37
C ASN A 169 -25.17 -1.18 0.00
N ASN A 170 -25.45 -1.07 -1.30
CA ASN A 170 -26.53 -0.26 -1.88
C ASN A 170 -26.44 1.25 -1.61
N ARG A 171 -25.24 1.76 -1.28
CA ARG A 171 -25.00 3.18 -1.04
C ARG A 171 -23.72 3.64 -1.76
N MET A 172 -23.65 4.94 -2.05
CA MET A 172 -22.44 5.56 -2.55
C MET A 172 -21.58 6.03 -1.38
N SER A 173 -20.37 5.51 -1.28
CA SER A 173 -19.38 5.89 -0.27
C SER A 173 -18.29 6.77 -0.89
N PRO A 174 -17.82 7.82 -0.21
CA PRO A 174 -16.64 8.56 -0.65
C PRO A 174 -15.39 7.68 -0.58
N ALA A 175 -14.46 7.94 -1.49
CA ALA A 175 -13.19 7.25 -1.61
C ALA A 175 -12.09 8.18 -2.15
N VAL A 176 -10.89 7.99 -1.61
CA VAL A 176 -9.63 8.54 -2.12
C VAL A 176 -9.27 7.78 -3.39
N ARG A 177 -8.84 8.49 -4.43
CA ARG A 177 -8.37 7.89 -5.68
C ARG A 177 -6.85 8.03 -5.76
N VAL A 178 -6.16 6.90 -5.86
CA VAL A 178 -4.72 6.86 -6.11
C VAL A 178 -4.50 6.36 -7.54
N GLY A 179 -4.06 7.24 -8.43
CA GLY A 179 -3.76 6.90 -9.82
C GLY A 179 -2.38 6.28 -9.98
N TRP A 180 -2.14 5.47 -11.01
CA TRP A 180 -0.82 4.88 -11.22
C TRP A 180 0.29 5.91 -11.46
N ARG A 181 -0.05 7.02 -12.12
CA ARG A 181 0.86 8.15 -12.36
C ARG A 181 1.43 8.74 -11.07
N PHE A 182 0.71 8.65 -9.95
CA PHE A 182 1.22 9.06 -8.64
C PHE A 182 2.46 8.26 -8.24
N PHE A 183 2.48 6.95 -8.51
CA PHE A 183 3.64 6.11 -8.20
C PHE A 183 4.79 6.33 -9.19
N ASP A 184 4.48 6.71 -10.43
CA ASP A 184 5.50 7.13 -11.40
C ASP A 184 6.14 8.46 -10.94
N GLN A 185 5.35 9.43 -10.49
CA GLN A 185 5.84 10.69 -9.89
C GLN A 185 6.67 10.46 -8.63
N LEU A 186 6.22 9.58 -7.72
CA LEU A 186 7.02 9.21 -6.54
C LEU A 186 8.36 8.60 -6.91
N ARG A 187 8.48 7.94 -8.07
CA ARG A 187 9.72 7.33 -8.54
C ARG A 187 10.65 8.35 -9.17
N ASP A 188 10.09 9.20 -10.03
CA ASP A 188 10.87 10.10 -10.88
C ASP A 188 11.18 11.45 -10.18
N ALA A 189 10.30 11.90 -9.29
CA ALA A 189 10.34 13.21 -8.64
C ALA A 189 9.87 13.13 -7.16
N ARG A 190 10.49 12.23 -6.39
CA ARG A 190 10.02 11.89 -5.03
C ARG A 190 9.93 13.10 -4.09
N ASP A 191 10.98 13.94 -4.05
CA ASP A 191 11.08 15.03 -3.08
C ASP A 191 10.04 16.12 -3.40
N GLU A 192 9.83 16.42 -4.69
CA GLU A 192 8.80 17.35 -5.16
C GLU A 192 7.39 16.82 -4.89
N THR A 193 7.16 15.54 -5.16
CA THR A 193 5.87 14.89 -4.93
C THR A 193 5.50 14.91 -3.44
N LEU A 194 6.43 14.57 -2.55
CA LEU A 194 6.24 14.65 -1.10
C LEU A 194 6.01 16.08 -0.64
N THR A 195 6.80 17.05 -1.14
CA THR A 195 6.63 18.47 -0.81
C THR A 195 5.26 19.00 -1.22
N THR A 196 4.75 18.60 -2.39
CA THR A 196 3.41 18.97 -2.87
C THR A 196 2.30 18.43 -1.96
N LEU A 197 2.55 17.29 -1.30
CA LEU A 197 1.68 16.72 -0.28
C LEU A 197 1.88 17.35 1.12
N GLU A 198 2.68 18.41 1.24
CA GLU A 198 3.09 19.03 2.51
C GLU A 198 3.80 18.05 3.47
N LEU A 199 4.53 17.10 2.91
CA LEU A 199 5.33 16.12 3.64
C LEU A 199 6.81 16.44 3.51
N GLN A 200 7.56 16.27 4.60
CA GLN A 200 9.02 16.44 4.59
C GLN A 200 9.67 15.18 4.01
N PRO A 201 10.41 15.25 2.88
CA PRO A 201 11.04 14.06 2.28
C PRO A 201 11.97 13.31 3.23
N ALA A 202 12.65 14.05 4.11
CA ALA A 202 13.55 13.51 5.12
C ALA A 202 12.87 12.56 6.13
N ASP A 203 11.56 12.64 6.29
CA ASP A 203 10.79 11.80 7.21
C ASP A 203 10.44 10.43 6.61
N TYR A 204 10.82 10.15 5.36
CA TYR A 204 10.48 8.91 4.67
C TYR A 204 11.72 8.11 4.25
N ARG A 205 11.55 6.79 4.21
CA ARG A 205 12.43 5.81 3.57
C ARG A 205 11.83 5.51 2.21
N PHE A 206 12.65 5.64 1.19
CA PHE A 206 12.27 5.41 -0.19
C PHE A 206 13.07 4.26 -0.75
N PHE A 207 12.39 3.33 -1.41
CA PHE A 207 13.02 2.24 -2.14
C PHE A 207 12.22 2.00 -3.41
N SER A 208 12.89 1.83 -4.55
CA SER A 208 12.24 1.49 -5.81
C SER A 208 13.19 0.70 -6.71
N GLN A 209 12.70 -0.41 -7.26
CA GLN A 209 13.42 -1.24 -8.20
C GLN A 209 12.46 -2.15 -8.99
N THR A 210 12.95 -2.72 -10.08
CA THR A 210 12.28 -3.88 -10.70
C THR A 210 12.66 -5.15 -9.93
N VAL A 211 11.67 -5.86 -9.39
CA VAL A 211 11.87 -7.09 -8.62
C VAL A 211 11.69 -8.30 -9.52
N ARG A 212 12.65 -9.23 -9.48
CA ARG A 212 12.54 -10.57 -10.06
C ARG A 212 12.55 -11.59 -8.93
N THR A 213 11.46 -12.34 -8.75
CA THR A 213 11.30 -13.27 -7.62
C THR A 213 10.49 -14.49 -8.02
N ARG A 214 10.53 -15.53 -7.17
CA ARG A 214 9.60 -16.66 -7.24
C ARG A 214 8.64 -16.59 -6.06
N PHE A 215 7.34 -16.54 -6.33
CA PHE A 215 6.30 -16.46 -5.29
C PHE A 215 5.11 -17.34 -5.67
N GLU A 216 4.62 -18.12 -4.70
CA GLU A 216 3.55 -19.11 -4.89
C GLU A 216 3.74 -20.02 -6.13
N GLY A 217 4.99 -20.43 -6.39
CA GLY A 217 5.33 -21.32 -7.51
C GLY A 217 5.58 -20.61 -8.85
N HIS A 218 5.30 -19.32 -8.96
CA HIS A 218 5.43 -18.54 -10.19
C HIS A 218 6.69 -17.66 -10.18
N GLY A 219 7.42 -17.63 -11.31
CA GLY A 219 8.43 -16.60 -11.55
C GLY A 219 7.76 -15.29 -11.95
N MET A 220 8.10 -14.21 -11.27
CA MET A 220 7.45 -12.90 -11.40
C MET A 220 8.49 -11.81 -11.62
N GLU A 221 8.16 -10.86 -12.50
CA GLU A 221 8.93 -9.62 -12.70
C GLU A 221 7.98 -8.43 -12.69
N PHE A 222 8.20 -7.47 -11.78
CA PHE A 222 7.32 -6.31 -11.61
C PHE A 222 8.03 -5.12 -10.97
N GLU A 223 7.44 -3.94 -11.13
CA GLU A 223 7.91 -2.71 -10.50
C GLU A 223 7.57 -2.71 -9.02
N PHE A 224 8.55 -2.50 -8.16
CA PHE A 224 8.36 -2.32 -6.73
C PHE A 224 8.73 -0.90 -6.30
N LEU A 225 7.92 -0.33 -5.40
CA LEU A 225 8.26 0.91 -4.72
C LEU A 225 7.67 0.92 -3.31
N SER A 226 8.46 1.35 -2.33
CA SER A 226 8.00 1.57 -0.97
C SER A 226 8.36 2.97 -0.48
N VAL A 227 7.39 3.67 0.10
CA VAL A 227 7.56 4.96 0.77
C VAL A 227 7.00 4.84 2.17
N LEU A 228 7.88 4.59 3.13
CA LEU A 228 7.53 4.28 4.51
C LEU A 228 8.06 5.37 5.44
N ARG A 229 7.31 5.76 6.46
CA ARG A 229 7.78 6.79 7.41
C ARG A 229 9.00 6.28 8.19
N ARG A 230 9.96 7.16 8.44
CA ARG A 230 11.07 6.92 9.36
C ARG A 230 10.56 6.98 10.78
N ASP A 231 11.04 6.08 11.61
CA ASP A 231 10.72 6.08 13.02
C ASP A 231 11.48 7.22 13.70
N ALA A 232 10.75 8.18 14.27
CA ALA A 232 11.35 9.26 15.06
C ALA A 232 12.16 8.72 16.25
N THR A 233 11.85 7.51 16.72
CA THR A 233 12.53 6.82 17.83
C THR A 233 13.93 6.31 17.48
N VAL A 234 14.26 6.05 16.22
CA VAL A 234 15.62 5.59 15.84
C VAL A 234 16.66 6.70 16.01
N ARG A 235 16.26 7.98 15.96
CA ARG A 235 17.15 9.12 16.28
C ARG A 235 17.46 9.26 17.77
N ARG A 236 16.75 8.58 18.68
CA ARG A 236 16.96 8.68 20.14
C ARG A 236 17.71 7.50 20.77
N ARG A 237 18.16 6.51 19.99
CA ARG A 237 18.93 5.36 20.52
C ARG A 237 20.40 5.66 20.86
N SER A 238 20.84 6.92 20.80
CA SER A 238 22.10 7.38 21.39
C SER A 238 21.99 7.89 22.83
N GLU A 239 20.79 7.92 23.43
CA GLU A 239 20.61 8.34 24.83
C GLU A 239 19.58 7.49 25.58
N VAL A 240 19.74 6.16 25.56
CA VAL A 240 19.24 5.38 26.70
C VAL A 240 20.37 5.32 27.72
N ARG A 241 20.47 6.37 28.55
CA ARG A 241 21.15 6.24 29.83
C ARG A 241 20.42 5.14 30.58
N LEU A 242 21.07 3.98 30.70
CA LEU A 242 20.68 2.92 31.61
C LEU A 242 20.37 3.58 32.96
N PHE A 243 19.10 3.61 33.33
CA PHE A 243 18.72 3.90 34.69
C PHE A 243 19.38 2.84 35.55
N ASN A 244 20.35 3.26 36.37
CA ASN A 244 20.91 2.48 37.45
C ASN A 244 19.76 2.06 38.37
N LEU A 245 19.22 0.86 38.15
CA LEU A 245 18.47 0.14 39.16
C LEU A 245 19.47 -0.41 40.18
N GLY A 246 19.28 0.00 41.43
CA GLY A 246 20.20 -0.12 42.56
C GLY A 246 20.77 -1.50 42.81
N ARG A 247 21.90 -1.62 43.51
CA ARG A 247 21.90 -1.55 44.99
C ARG A 247 20.68 -2.26 45.60
N ALA A 248 20.44 -3.50 45.20
CA ALA A 248 19.54 -4.44 45.90
C ALA A 248 20.09 -5.88 45.88
N ALA A 249 21.42 -6.04 45.82
CA ALA A 249 22.11 -7.33 45.83
C ALA A 249 23.00 -7.55 47.08
N ALA A 250 22.70 -6.86 48.19
CA ALA A 250 23.33 -7.14 49.47
C ALA A 250 22.24 -7.08 50.54
N LEU A 251 21.71 -8.25 50.90
CA LEU A 251 21.15 -8.61 52.22
C LEU A 251 20.42 -9.96 52.06
N VAL A 252 21.20 -11.03 51.99
CA VAL A 252 20.75 -12.36 52.44
C VAL A 252 21.61 -12.67 53.67
N PRO A 253 21.08 -12.67 54.90
CA PRO A 253 21.80 -13.20 56.04
C PRO A 253 21.79 -14.73 55.94
N ALA A 254 22.98 -15.32 56.09
CA ALA A 254 23.14 -16.76 56.24
C ALA A 254 22.43 -17.22 57.53
N VAL A 255 21.62 -18.27 57.40
CA VAL A 255 21.24 -19.18 58.49
C VAL A 255 21.39 -20.60 57.95
#